data_AF-A0A534BML4-F1
#
_entry.id   AF-A0A534BML4-F1
#
_cell.length_a   1.000
_cell.length_b   1.000
_cell.length_c   1.000
_cell.angle_alpha   90.00
_cell.angle_beta   90.00
_cell.angle_gamma   90.00
#
_symmetry.space_group_name_H-M   'P 1'
#
loop_
_entity.id
_entity.type
_entity.pdbx_description
1 polymer ?
#
loop_
_entity_poly.entity_id
_entity_poly.type
_entity_poly.pdbx_seq_one_letter_code
_entity_poly.pdbx_strand_id
1 'polypeptide(L)'
;YLATRDRDWLRAHGWPVIREVARFWASRATYDPSRQRYGITHVNSVAESNTDIANDTFTNVSAAKALSIATAAAGVLGERPDPLWSRIARGLYIPLAPGGEHHLPFDPAVMADRSDEDFGGGPMALLFLPSLDLAMGTELRRHDYEYGIRPSSVARVGAASMAIAPRSIAADTIGAAADAVAWFATNFTGGTLKPPFNVRTETAGNNVGYFLTGSGGYLQSLIYGFSGLRIREAGLIEAYAPVLPPGWNSLTLRNLTFRGQRMDIRIARDAAGVVRLTRRMH
;
A
#
# COMPACT_ATOMS: atom_id res chain seq x y z
N TYR A 1 -2.26 -5.82 -16.29
CA TYR A 1 -3.46 -6.63 -16.60
C TYR A 1 -4.77 -6.02 -16.09
N LEU A 2 -5.05 -5.91 -14.78
CA LEU A 2 -6.40 -5.50 -14.30
C LEU A 2 -6.92 -4.17 -14.87
N ALA A 3 -6.01 -3.22 -15.10
CA ALA A 3 -6.30 -1.91 -15.69
C ALA A 3 -6.56 -1.94 -17.20
N THR A 4 -5.99 -2.88 -17.96
CA THR A 4 -6.01 -2.89 -19.43
C THR A 4 -6.78 -4.06 -20.02
N ARG A 5 -6.98 -5.14 -19.26
CA ARG A 5 -7.45 -6.46 -19.73
C ARG A 5 -6.62 -7.07 -20.86
N ASP A 6 -5.38 -6.60 -21.04
CA ASP A 6 -4.46 -7.11 -22.04
C ASP A 6 -3.98 -8.52 -21.67
N ARG A 7 -4.69 -9.52 -22.23
CA ARG A 7 -4.42 -10.95 -22.00
C ARG A 7 -3.17 -11.41 -22.75
N ASP A 8 -2.84 -10.79 -23.87
CA ASP A 8 -1.69 -11.17 -24.66
C ASP A 8 -0.39 -10.71 -23.99
N TRP A 9 -0.36 -9.49 -23.44
CA TRP A 9 0.71 -9.07 -22.55
C TRP A 9 0.80 -9.94 -21.30
N LEU A 10 -0.34 -10.30 -20.68
CA LEU A 10 -0.32 -11.18 -19.51
C LEU A 10 0.29 -12.53 -19.86
N ARG A 11 -0.03 -13.11 -21.02
CA ARG A 11 0.52 -14.40 -21.45
C ARG A 11 2.02 -14.31 -21.78
N ALA A 12 2.40 -13.31 -22.58
CA ALA A 12 3.76 -13.22 -23.14
C ALA A 12 4.79 -12.66 -22.16
N HIS A 13 4.39 -11.74 -21.26
CA HIS A 13 5.32 -10.99 -20.42
C HIS A 13 4.98 -11.05 -18.93
N GLY A 14 3.70 -10.86 -18.58
CA GLY A 14 3.27 -10.82 -17.18
C GLY A 14 3.42 -12.16 -16.47
N TRP A 15 2.94 -13.24 -17.09
CA TRP A 15 2.87 -14.57 -16.50
C TRP A 15 4.22 -15.20 -16.21
N PRO A 16 5.21 -15.17 -17.12
CA PRO A 16 6.55 -15.67 -16.82
C PRO A 16 7.12 -15.05 -15.53
N VAL A 17 7.01 -13.73 -15.37
CA VAL A 17 7.52 -13.03 -14.18
C VAL A 17 6.69 -13.39 -12.93
N ILE A 18 5.37 -13.33 -13.01
CA ILE A 18 4.47 -13.65 -11.89
C ILE A 18 4.72 -15.08 -11.38
N ARG A 19 4.88 -16.03 -12.30
CA ARG A 19 5.13 -17.43 -11.99
C ARG A 19 6.47 -17.61 -11.27
N GLU A 20 7.55 -16.99 -11.74
CA GLU A 20 8.85 -17.13 -11.09
C GLU A 20 8.91 -16.41 -9.74
N VAL A 21 8.22 -15.27 -9.58
CA VAL A 21 8.06 -14.62 -8.26
C VAL A 21 7.29 -15.53 -7.29
N ALA A 22 6.24 -16.21 -7.75
CA ALA A 22 5.52 -17.18 -6.93
C ALA A 22 6.38 -18.40 -6.57
N ARG A 23 7.19 -18.91 -7.51
CA ARG A 23 8.17 -19.98 -7.24
C ARG A 23 9.17 -19.56 -6.18
N PHE A 24 9.69 -18.34 -6.24
CA PHE A 24 10.60 -17.78 -5.24
C PHE A 24 9.94 -17.72 -3.86
N TRP A 25 8.74 -17.15 -3.74
CA TRP A 25 8.08 -17.07 -2.43
C TRP A 25 7.70 -18.45 -1.89
N ALA A 26 7.31 -19.38 -2.76
CA ALA A 26 7.02 -20.75 -2.37
C ALA A 26 8.27 -21.51 -1.86
N SER A 27 9.46 -21.25 -2.43
CA SER A 27 10.71 -21.85 -1.94
C SER A 27 11.21 -21.21 -0.64
N ARG A 28 10.78 -19.97 -0.36
CA ARG A 28 11.26 -19.21 0.80
C ARG A 28 10.41 -19.36 2.05
N ALA A 29 9.14 -19.70 1.90
CA ALA A 29 8.24 -19.97 3.02
C ALA A 29 8.53 -21.35 3.65
N THR A 30 8.57 -21.41 4.98
CA THR A 30 8.76 -22.64 5.75
C THR A 30 7.51 -22.95 6.54
N TYR A 31 7.06 -24.21 6.52
CA TYR A 31 5.92 -24.67 7.30
C TYR A 31 6.35 -25.05 8.72
N ASP A 32 5.73 -24.46 9.72
CA ASP A 32 5.84 -24.85 11.13
C ASP A 32 4.66 -25.78 11.48
N PRO A 33 4.88 -27.11 11.62
CA PRO A 33 3.82 -28.05 11.94
C PRO A 33 3.28 -27.87 13.37
N SER A 34 4.06 -27.33 14.30
CA SER A 34 3.64 -27.12 15.69
C SER A 34 2.62 -25.98 15.82
N ARG A 35 2.73 -24.98 14.93
CA ARG A 35 1.84 -23.82 14.87
C ARG A 35 0.87 -23.86 13.69
N GLN A 36 0.93 -24.91 12.87
CA GLN A 36 0.13 -25.12 11.66
C GLN A 36 0.10 -23.91 10.72
N ARG A 37 1.24 -23.24 10.53
CA ARG A 37 1.35 -22.01 9.73
C ARG A 37 2.66 -21.98 8.95
N TYR A 38 2.70 -21.15 7.91
CA TYR A 38 3.92 -20.83 7.19
C TYR A 38 4.54 -19.54 7.76
N GLY A 39 5.87 -19.46 7.73
CA GLY A 39 6.62 -18.24 8.06
C GLY A 39 7.71 -17.98 7.04
N ILE A 40 8.24 -16.76 7.04
CA ILE A 40 9.42 -16.36 6.29
C ILE A 40 10.40 -15.76 7.28
N THR A 41 11.61 -16.31 7.32
CA THR A 41 12.67 -15.93 8.24
C THR A 41 13.91 -15.42 7.50
N HIS A 42 14.79 -14.76 8.25
CA HIS A 42 16.00 -14.12 7.71
C HIS A 42 15.65 -13.03 6.68
N VAL A 43 14.76 -12.12 7.10
CA VAL A 43 14.26 -11.01 6.29
C VAL A 43 14.90 -9.71 6.78
N ASN A 44 15.26 -8.83 5.84
CA ASN A 44 15.52 -7.43 6.14
C ASN A 44 14.24 -6.64 5.87
N SER A 45 13.75 -5.92 6.88
CA SER A 45 12.53 -5.15 6.77
C SER A 45 12.74 -3.87 5.95
N VAL A 46 11.63 -3.30 5.49
CA VAL A 46 11.52 -1.91 5.04
C VAL A 46 11.83 -0.90 6.14
N ALA A 47 11.66 -1.29 7.41
CA ALA A 47 12.28 -0.64 8.56
C ALA A 47 13.75 -1.09 8.65
N GLU A 48 14.62 -0.46 7.86
CA GLU A 48 15.90 -1.02 7.40
C GLU A 48 16.92 -1.37 8.51
N SER A 49 16.81 -0.78 9.69
CA SER A 49 17.59 -1.19 10.88
C SER A 49 17.23 -2.59 11.38
N ASN A 50 16.08 -3.13 10.96
CA ASN A 50 15.62 -4.46 11.31
C ASN A 50 16.09 -5.47 10.26
N THR A 51 17.30 -5.97 10.45
CA THR A 51 17.89 -7.03 9.62
C THR A 51 17.77 -8.40 10.28
N ASP A 52 17.74 -9.45 9.46
CA ASP A 52 17.70 -10.85 9.91
C ASP A 52 16.56 -11.15 10.91
N ILE A 53 15.34 -10.71 10.58
CA ILE A 53 14.15 -10.94 11.41
C ILE A 53 13.24 -12.02 10.85
N ALA A 54 12.39 -12.57 11.71
CA ALA A 54 11.32 -13.47 11.34
C ALA A 54 9.99 -12.73 11.18
N ASN A 55 9.22 -13.16 10.19
CA ASN A 55 7.82 -12.79 9.99
C ASN A 55 7.57 -11.27 9.98
N ASP A 56 8.33 -10.53 9.17
CA ASP A 56 7.99 -9.16 8.82
C ASP A 56 6.61 -9.12 8.15
N THR A 57 5.69 -8.34 8.71
CA THR A 57 4.29 -8.32 8.29
C THR A 57 4.13 -7.87 6.85
N PHE A 58 4.84 -6.83 6.43
CA PHE A 58 4.78 -6.36 5.05
C PHE A 58 5.28 -7.42 4.07
N THR A 59 6.37 -8.10 4.41
CA THR A 59 6.95 -9.18 3.61
C THR A 59 6.01 -10.37 3.49
N ASN A 60 5.46 -10.85 4.61
CA ASN A 60 4.55 -12.00 4.60
C ASN A 60 3.26 -11.68 3.83
N VAL A 61 2.68 -10.49 4.03
CA VAL A 61 1.49 -10.06 3.28
C VAL A 61 1.80 -9.91 1.79
N SER A 62 2.96 -9.35 1.43
CA SER A 62 3.39 -9.21 0.04
C SER A 62 3.63 -10.56 -0.65
N ALA A 63 4.25 -11.52 0.06
CA ALA A 63 4.44 -12.88 -0.42
C ALA A 63 3.09 -13.58 -0.64
N ALA A 64 2.16 -13.50 0.33
CA ALA A 64 0.82 -14.05 0.20
C ALA A 64 0.05 -13.44 -0.98
N LYS A 65 0.16 -12.12 -1.17
CA LYS A 65 -0.44 -11.40 -2.29
C LYS A 65 0.15 -11.87 -3.63
N ALA A 66 1.46 -11.99 -3.75
CA ALA A 66 2.13 -12.44 -4.96
C ALA A 66 1.69 -13.86 -5.36
N LEU A 67 1.64 -14.79 -4.39
CA LEU A 67 1.16 -16.16 -4.59
C LEU A 67 -0.31 -16.19 -5.03
N SER A 68 -1.16 -15.35 -4.44
CA SER A 68 -2.57 -15.23 -4.82
C SER A 68 -2.73 -14.66 -6.24
N ILE A 69 -1.93 -13.65 -6.60
CA ILE A 69 -1.89 -13.09 -7.96
C ILE A 69 -1.47 -14.17 -8.97
N ALA A 70 -0.51 -15.02 -8.64
CA ALA A 70 -0.10 -16.11 -9.52
C ALA A 70 -1.21 -17.14 -9.76
N THR A 71 -1.91 -17.55 -8.70
CA THR A 71 -3.09 -18.41 -8.85
C THR A 71 -4.16 -17.77 -9.74
N ALA A 72 -4.47 -16.49 -9.53
CA ALA A 72 -5.46 -15.78 -10.33
C ALA A 72 -5.03 -15.61 -11.80
N ALA A 73 -3.77 -15.22 -12.04
CA ALA A 73 -3.21 -15.07 -13.39
C ALA A 73 -3.22 -16.39 -14.16
N ALA A 74 -2.88 -17.51 -13.49
CA ALA A 74 -2.96 -18.84 -14.08
C ALA A 74 -4.39 -19.15 -14.55
N GLY A 75 -5.39 -18.89 -13.68
CA GLY A 75 -6.81 -19.07 -14.02
C GLY A 75 -7.26 -18.24 -15.24
N VAL A 76 -6.82 -16.99 -15.35
CA VAL A 76 -7.11 -16.12 -16.51
C VAL A 76 -6.52 -16.69 -17.81
N LEU A 77 -5.35 -17.32 -17.72
CA LEU A 77 -4.65 -17.85 -18.89
C LEU A 77 -5.06 -19.27 -19.25
N GLY A 78 -5.72 -20.00 -18.35
CA GLY A 78 -6.01 -21.44 -18.49
C GLY A 78 -4.81 -22.32 -18.11
N GLU A 79 -3.84 -21.76 -17.39
CA GLU A 79 -2.68 -22.48 -16.87
C GLU A 79 -3.05 -23.22 -15.58
N ARG A 80 -2.31 -24.29 -15.27
CA ARG A 80 -2.48 -25.02 -14.01
C ARG A 80 -1.60 -24.39 -12.92
N PRO A 81 -2.16 -23.71 -11.89
CA PRO A 81 -1.36 -23.18 -10.79
C PRO A 81 -0.84 -24.31 -9.89
N ASP A 82 0.31 -24.08 -9.25
CA ASP A 82 0.79 -24.98 -8.19
C ASP A 82 -0.15 -24.87 -6.97
N PRO A 83 -0.75 -25.98 -6.50
CA PRO A 83 -1.62 -25.98 -5.32
C PRO A 83 -0.93 -25.43 -4.06
N LEU A 84 0.41 -25.55 -3.98
CA LEU A 84 1.21 -25.03 -2.89
C LEU A 84 1.09 -23.51 -2.76
N TRP A 85 0.96 -22.76 -3.86
CA TRP A 85 0.86 -21.30 -3.81
C TRP A 85 -0.34 -20.84 -2.99
N SER A 86 -1.51 -21.39 -3.28
CA SER A 86 -2.74 -21.06 -2.54
C SER A 86 -2.70 -21.54 -1.09
N ARG A 87 -2.02 -22.66 -0.82
CA ARG A 87 -1.84 -23.17 0.54
C ARG A 87 -0.92 -22.27 1.36
N ILE A 88 0.23 -21.87 0.82
CA ILE A 88 1.16 -20.95 1.47
C ILE A 88 0.51 -19.59 1.67
N ALA A 89 -0.13 -19.03 0.63
CA ALA A 89 -0.76 -17.71 0.72
C ALA A 89 -1.78 -17.59 1.85
N ARG A 90 -2.58 -18.65 2.08
CA ARG A 90 -3.55 -18.69 3.19
C ARG A 90 -2.94 -19.02 4.54
N GLY A 91 -1.81 -19.74 4.55
CA GLY A 91 -1.17 -20.21 5.78
C GLY A 91 -0.02 -19.32 6.27
N LEU A 92 0.40 -18.31 5.49
CA LEU A 92 1.44 -17.37 5.90
C LEU A 92 1.00 -16.61 7.14
N TYR A 93 1.85 -16.64 8.16
CA TYR A 93 1.59 -15.98 9.42
C TYR A 93 1.66 -14.46 9.26
N ILE A 94 0.58 -13.77 9.60
CA ILE A 94 0.55 -12.31 9.71
C ILE A 94 0.49 -11.98 11.20
N PRO A 95 1.57 -11.41 11.79
CA PRO A 95 1.61 -11.04 13.20
C PRO A 95 0.45 -10.15 13.64
N LEU A 96 -0.22 -10.56 14.71
CA LEU A 96 -1.31 -9.84 15.36
C LEU A 96 -0.97 -9.67 16.84
N ALA A 97 -1.48 -8.59 17.44
CA ALA A 97 -1.47 -8.41 18.88
C ALA A 97 -2.27 -9.53 19.57
N PRO A 98 -2.00 -9.85 20.85
CA PRO A 98 -2.62 -10.99 21.53
C PRO A 98 -4.16 -11.03 21.52
N GLY A 99 -4.82 -9.87 21.50
CA GLY A 99 -6.28 -9.76 21.40
C GLY A 99 -6.82 -9.70 19.96
N GLY A 100 -5.94 -9.73 18.95
CA GLY A 100 -6.31 -9.60 17.54
C GLY A 100 -6.75 -8.19 17.15
N GLU A 101 -6.46 -7.19 17.97
CA GLU A 101 -6.95 -5.82 17.82
C GLU A 101 -6.27 -5.06 16.68
N HIS A 102 -4.99 -5.31 16.43
CA HIS A 102 -4.18 -4.76 15.35
C HIS A 102 -3.08 -5.73 14.94
N HIS A 103 -2.55 -5.57 13.73
CA HIS A 103 -1.34 -6.23 13.31
C HIS A 103 -0.12 -5.64 14.01
N LEU A 104 0.92 -6.44 14.13
CA LEU A 104 2.25 -6.01 14.59
C LEU A 104 3.16 -5.84 13.37
N PRO A 105 4.20 -4.99 13.42
CA PRO A 105 5.12 -4.84 12.30
C PRO A 105 5.94 -6.12 12.05
N PHE A 106 6.30 -6.84 13.12
CA PHE A 106 7.08 -8.09 13.09
C PHE A 106 6.51 -9.12 14.06
N ASP A 107 7.13 -10.31 14.10
CA ASP A 107 6.85 -11.31 15.15
C ASP A 107 7.02 -10.69 16.56
N PRO A 108 6.12 -10.93 17.53
CA PRO A 108 6.25 -10.42 18.90
C PRO A 108 7.60 -10.71 19.55
N ALA A 109 8.23 -11.84 19.21
CA ALA A 109 9.55 -12.19 19.74
C ALA A 109 10.67 -11.25 19.27
N VAL A 110 10.48 -10.56 18.14
CA VAL A 110 11.42 -9.59 17.57
C VAL A 110 11.20 -8.18 18.14
N MET A 111 10.00 -7.90 18.64
CA MET A 111 9.62 -6.56 19.12
C MET A 111 10.20 -6.19 20.49
N ALA A 112 10.76 -7.15 21.22
CA ALA A 112 11.25 -6.93 22.58
C ALA A 112 12.48 -6.01 22.64
N ASP A 113 13.28 -5.99 21.58
CA ASP A 113 14.59 -5.31 21.51
C ASP A 113 14.72 -4.35 20.33
N ARG A 114 13.66 -4.16 19.54
CA ARG A 114 13.72 -3.40 18.27
C ARG A 114 12.61 -2.37 18.11
N SER A 115 12.89 -1.35 17.32
CA SER A 115 11.96 -0.30 16.92
C SER A 115 11.64 -0.40 15.43
N ASP A 116 10.43 -0.03 15.05
CA ASP A 116 9.94 0.08 13.67
C ASP A 116 9.86 1.55 13.18
N GLU A 117 10.42 2.49 13.96
CA GLU A 117 10.27 3.93 13.72
C GLU A 117 11.17 4.50 12.61
N ASP A 118 12.23 3.81 12.20
CA ASP A 118 13.21 4.31 11.23
C ASP A 118 12.65 4.48 9.80
N PHE A 119 11.55 3.78 9.47
CA PHE A 119 10.73 4.03 8.28
C PHE A 119 9.46 4.86 8.59
N GLY A 120 9.43 5.55 9.73
CA GLY A 120 8.40 6.49 10.16
C GLY A 120 7.03 5.89 10.50
N GLY A 121 6.95 4.61 10.85
CA GLY A 121 5.70 3.83 10.94
C GLY A 121 5.81 2.46 10.28
N GLY A 122 7.07 2.04 10.05
CA GLY A 122 7.46 0.68 9.72
C GLY A 122 6.75 0.04 8.53
N PRO A 123 6.69 -1.31 8.52
CA PRO A 123 5.95 -2.07 7.51
C PRO A 123 4.44 -1.81 7.54
N MET A 124 3.90 -1.28 8.65
CA MET A 124 2.47 -1.11 8.87
C MET A 124 1.82 -0.14 7.87
N ALA A 125 2.44 1.01 7.61
CA ALA A 125 1.89 1.98 6.65
C ALA A 125 1.79 1.40 5.22
N LEU A 126 2.67 0.47 4.85
CA LEU A 126 2.71 -0.13 3.52
C LEU A 126 1.56 -1.13 3.28
N LEU A 127 0.91 -1.62 4.33
CA LEU A 127 -0.28 -2.50 4.23
C LEU A 127 -1.47 -1.81 3.53
N PHE A 128 -1.49 -0.49 3.56
CA PHE A 128 -2.56 0.36 3.03
C PHE A 128 -2.31 0.78 1.58
N LEU A 129 -1.10 0.59 1.06
CA LEU A 129 -0.77 0.98 -0.31
C LEU A 129 -1.67 0.25 -1.32
N PRO A 130 -2.07 0.91 -2.42
CA PRO A 130 -3.06 0.35 -3.36
C PRO A 130 -2.66 -0.99 -3.99
N SER A 131 -1.36 -1.26 -4.09
CA SER A 131 -0.80 -2.53 -4.60
C SER A 131 -1.07 -3.71 -3.66
N LEU A 132 -1.03 -3.48 -2.35
CA LEU A 132 -1.25 -4.48 -1.32
C LEU A 132 -2.71 -4.45 -0.88
N ASP A 133 -3.10 -3.30 -0.33
CA ASP A 133 -4.42 -2.95 0.18
C ASP A 133 -5.02 -4.11 0.94
N LEU A 134 -4.30 -4.53 2.00
CA LEU A 134 -4.55 -5.77 2.72
C LEU A 134 -6.03 -5.85 3.10
N ALA A 135 -6.69 -6.95 2.74
CA ALA A 135 -8.08 -7.16 3.07
C ALA A 135 -8.22 -7.42 4.58
N MET A 136 -9.01 -6.58 5.26
CA MET A 136 -9.24 -6.62 6.70
C MET A 136 -10.55 -5.91 7.03
N GLY A 137 -11.11 -6.17 8.22
CA GLY A 137 -12.30 -5.47 8.70
C GLY A 137 -12.03 -3.99 9.00
N THR A 138 -13.08 -3.17 8.98
CA THR A 138 -12.99 -1.71 9.22
C THR A 138 -12.35 -1.38 10.57
N GLU A 139 -12.71 -2.11 11.63
CA GLU A 139 -12.14 -1.89 12.97
C GLU A 139 -10.66 -2.27 13.03
N LEU A 140 -10.27 -3.41 12.47
CA LEU A 140 -8.87 -3.84 12.41
C LEU A 140 -8.03 -2.81 11.63
N ARG A 141 -8.56 -2.31 10.50
CA ARG A 141 -7.92 -1.26 9.71
C ARG A 141 -7.72 0.03 10.49
N ARG A 142 -8.75 0.44 11.24
CA ARG A 142 -8.68 1.62 12.11
C ARG A 142 -7.62 1.42 13.18
N HIS A 143 -7.61 0.28 13.87
CA HIS A 143 -6.63 0.00 14.90
C HIS A 143 -5.19 -0.11 14.37
N ASP A 144 -4.98 -0.71 13.19
CA ASP A 144 -3.67 -0.72 12.53
C ASP A 144 -3.15 0.71 12.30
N TYR A 145 -4.02 1.63 11.90
CA TYR A 145 -3.67 3.04 11.74
C TYR A 145 -3.37 3.72 13.08
N GLU A 146 -4.25 3.55 14.07
CA GLU A 146 -4.08 4.13 15.41
C GLU A 146 -2.80 3.64 16.11
N TYR A 147 -2.42 2.38 15.89
CA TYR A 147 -1.25 1.77 16.49
C TYR A 147 0.04 2.12 15.74
N GLY A 148 0.11 1.82 14.44
CA GLY A 148 1.37 1.83 13.68
C GLY A 148 1.65 3.10 12.89
N ILE A 149 0.70 4.02 12.79
CA ILE A 149 0.79 5.16 11.85
C ILE A 149 0.55 6.50 12.53
N ARG A 150 -0.56 6.66 13.27
CA ARG A 150 -0.90 7.93 13.94
C ARG A 150 0.15 8.38 14.96
N PRO A 151 0.77 7.51 15.80
CA PRO A 151 1.71 7.95 16.82
C PRO A 151 3.03 8.48 16.24
N SER A 152 3.40 8.05 15.03
CA SER A 152 4.59 8.53 14.35
C SER A 152 4.45 10.03 14.09
N SER A 153 5.35 10.85 14.66
CA SER A 153 5.18 12.29 14.53
C SER A 153 5.56 12.78 13.13
N VAL A 154 4.68 13.61 12.56
CA VAL A 154 4.92 14.32 11.29
C VAL A 154 6.28 15.04 11.28
N ALA A 155 6.74 15.52 12.45
CA ALA A 155 8.01 16.22 12.63
C ALA A 155 9.24 15.30 12.63
N ARG A 156 9.17 14.07 13.20
CA ARG A 156 10.28 13.09 13.17
C ARG A 156 10.38 12.38 11.83
N VAL A 157 9.24 12.17 11.17
CA VAL A 157 9.12 11.50 9.87
C VAL A 157 9.32 12.47 8.68
N GLY A 158 9.38 13.78 8.97
CA GLY A 158 9.44 14.88 8.02
C GLY A 158 10.64 14.87 7.05
N ALA A 159 11.50 13.86 7.10
CA ALA A 159 12.64 13.74 6.23
C ALA A 159 12.63 12.46 5.37
N ALA A 160 11.52 11.75 5.12
CA ALA A 160 11.52 10.67 4.11
C ALA A 160 10.29 10.73 3.21
N SER A 161 10.45 11.22 1.98
CA SER A 161 9.36 11.44 1.05
C SER A 161 8.66 10.15 0.58
N MET A 162 9.31 8.98 0.66
CA MET A 162 8.68 7.69 0.37
C MET A 162 7.51 7.37 1.29
N ALA A 163 7.59 7.82 2.52
CA ALA A 163 6.72 7.36 3.58
C ALA A 163 5.42 8.21 3.65
N ILE A 164 5.39 9.36 2.97
CA ILE A 164 4.24 10.28 2.97
C ILE A 164 2.97 9.64 2.39
N ALA A 165 3.09 9.02 1.21
CA ALA A 165 1.93 8.46 0.51
C ALA A 165 1.28 7.28 1.24
N PRO A 166 2.04 6.28 1.75
CA PRO A 166 1.47 5.23 2.59
C PRO A 166 0.60 5.77 3.74
N ARG A 167 1.05 6.81 4.46
CA ARG A 167 0.30 7.37 5.60
C ARG A 167 -0.92 8.18 5.21
N SER A 168 -0.77 9.04 4.20
CA SER A 168 -1.90 9.80 3.65
C SER A 168 -3.01 8.84 3.20
N ILE A 169 -2.64 7.81 2.44
CA ILE A 169 -3.58 6.80 1.95
C ILE A 169 -4.17 5.99 3.11
N ALA A 170 -3.37 5.61 4.11
CA ALA A 170 -3.87 4.89 5.27
C ALA A 170 -4.94 5.69 6.03
N ALA A 171 -4.68 6.97 6.30
CA ALA A 171 -5.64 7.88 6.91
C ALA A 171 -6.92 8.03 6.07
N ASP A 172 -6.80 8.14 4.75
CA ASP A 172 -7.95 8.20 3.84
C ASP A 172 -8.82 6.93 3.96
N THR A 173 -8.19 5.74 4.02
CA THR A 173 -8.94 4.46 4.06
C THR A 173 -9.77 4.24 5.33
N ILE A 174 -9.48 4.96 6.41
CA ILE A 174 -10.24 4.91 7.67
C ILE A 174 -11.17 6.12 7.84
N GLY A 175 -11.22 7.03 6.85
CA GLY A 175 -12.01 8.25 6.92
C GLY A 175 -11.40 9.36 7.78
N ALA A 176 -10.14 9.25 8.18
CA ALA A 176 -9.43 10.26 8.98
C ALA A 176 -8.94 11.42 8.08
N ALA A 177 -9.89 12.17 7.52
CA ALA A 177 -9.61 13.21 6.52
C ALA A 177 -8.63 14.29 7.00
N ALA A 178 -8.69 14.69 8.27
CA ALA A 178 -7.76 15.68 8.83
C ALA A 178 -6.31 15.17 8.81
N ASP A 179 -6.11 13.92 9.23
CA ASP A 179 -4.80 13.29 9.23
C ASP A 179 -4.28 13.07 7.80
N ALA A 180 -5.13 12.62 6.89
CA ALA A 180 -4.76 12.43 5.49
C ALA A 180 -4.24 13.73 4.85
N VAL A 181 -4.93 14.85 5.11
CA VAL A 181 -4.51 16.17 4.66
C VAL A 181 -3.20 16.61 5.32
N ALA A 182 -3.04 16.36 6.62
CA ALA A 182 -1.82 16.69 7.34
C ALA A 182 -0.62 15.91 6.79
N TRP A 183 -0.77 14.60 6.56
CA TRP A 183 0.24 13.77 5.91
C TRP A 183 0.56 14.26 4.50
N PHE A 184 -0.45 14.50 3.68
CA PHE A 184 -0.25 14.99 2.32
C PHE A 184 0.50 16.34 2.29
N ALA A 185 0.21 17.25 3.21
CA ALA A 185 0.86 18.57 3.30
C ALA A 185 2.38 18.50 3.52
N THR A 186 2.88 17.40 4.12
CA THR A 186 4.32 17.17 4.32
C THR A 186 5.11 17.10 3.01
N ASN A 187 4.45 16.81 1.87
CA ASN A 187 5.07 16.91 0.56
C ASN A 187 5.63 18.30 0.26
N PHE A 188 5.12 19.33 0.95
CA PHE A 188 5.49 20.73 0.77
C PHE A 188 6.20 21.29 1.99
N THR A 189 5.76 20.92 3.20
CA THR A 189 6.28 21.47 4.46
C THR A 189 7.46 20.67 5.03
N GLY A 190 7.68 19.43 4.58
CA GLY A 190 8.74 18.54 5.07
C GLY A 190 10.14 18.87 4.55
N GLY A 191 10.37 20.01 3.90
CA GLY A 191 11.72 20.40 3.43
C GLY A 191 12.34 19.49 2.36
N THR A 192 11.56 18.57 1.76
CA THR A 192 11.99 17.69 0.67
C THR A 192 11.84 18.31 -0.72
N LEU A 193 11.21 19.49 -0.84
CA LEU A 193 11.21 20.29 -2.05
C LEU A 193 12.33 21.33 -1.96
N LYS A 194 13.31 21.23 -2.85
CA LYS A 194 14.50 22.08 -2.83
C LYS A 194 14.41 23.21 -3.83
N PRO A 195 14.72 24.46 -3.42
CA PRO A 195 14.86 25.57 -4.35
C PRO A 195 16.08 25.34 -5.28
N PRO A 196 16.16 26.04 -6.42
CA PRO A 196 15.18 27.02 -6.91
C PRO A 196 14.03 26.41 -7.72
N PHE A 197 14.10 25.12 -8.06
CA PHE A 197 13.17 24.48 -9.00
C PHE A 197 12.11 23.60 -8.33
N ASN A 198 12.04 23.60 -7.00
CA ASN A 198 11.19 22.69 -6.22
C ASN A 198 11.45 21.22 -6.57
N VAL A 199 12.74 20.85 -6.71
CA VAL A 199 13.13 19.47 -6.98
C VAL A 199 12.93 18.63 -5.73
N ARG A 200 12.30 17.48 -5.87
CA ARG A 200 12.06 16.57 -4.76
C ARG A 200 13.31 15.76 -4.42
N THR A 201 13.64 15.70 -3.14
CA THR A 201 14.68 14.85 -2.55
C THR A 201 14.06 13.73 -1.72
N GLU A 202 14.84 12.69 -1.45
CA GLU A 202 14.42 11.61 -0.55
C GLU A 202 14.19 12.14 0.86
N THR A 203 15.18 12.88 1.39
CA THR A 203 15.11 13.46 2.74
C THR A 203 15.25 14.97 2.79
N ALA A 204 14.85 15.57 3.91
CA ALA A 204 15.04 17.00 4.15
C ALA A 204 16.51 17.39 4.25
N GLY A 205 17.39 16.49 4.71
CA GLY A 205 18.84 16.71 4.75
C GLY A 205 19.54 16.46 3.41
N ASN A 206 18.93 15.67 2.53
CA ASN A 206 19.52 15.34 1.23
C ASN A 206 19.50 16.54 0.28
N ASN A 207 20.60 16.71 -0.45
CA ASN A 207 20.72 17.67 -1.56
C ASN A 207 20.86 16.98 -2.93
N VAL A 208 20.68 15.66 -2.99
CA VAL A 208 20.60 14.91 -4.25
C VAL A 208 19.16 14.85 -4.71
N GLY A 209 18.90 15.51 -5.84
CA GLY A 209 17.56 15.69 -6.40
C GLY A 209 17.08 14.60 -7.34
N TYR A 210 15.82 14.77 -7.76
CA TYR A 210 14.98 13.89 -8.56
C TYR A 210 14.67 12.54 -7.92
N PHE A 211 14.16 12.61 -6.70
CA PHE A 211 13.61 11.43 -6.05
C PHE A 211 12.22 11.07 -6.61
N LEU A 212 12.22 10.25 -7.66
CA LEU A 212 11.00 9.88 -8.41
C LEU A 212 9.98 9.11 -7.55
N THR A 213 10.43 8.29 -6.60
CA THR A 213 9.54 7.53 -5.71
C THR A 213 8.63 8.46 -4.90
N GLY A 214 9.17 9.54 -4.34
CA GLY A 214 8.38 10.55 -3.62
C GLY A 214 7.38 11.27 -4.54
N SER A 215 7.78 11.58 -5.77
CA SER A 215 6.88 12.20 -6.76
C SER A 215 5.76 11.26 -7.21
N GLY A 216 6.05 9.96 -7.35
CA GLY A 216 5.04 8.93 -7.57
C GLY A 216 4.09 8.80 -6.39
N GLY A 217 4.61 8.85 -5.16
CA GLY A 217 3.80 8.86 -3.93
C GLY A 217 2.84 10.05 -3.84
N TYR A 218 3.30 11.24 -4.22
CA TYR A 218 2.45 12.44 -4.33
C TYR A 218 1.24 12.18 -5.24
N LEU A 219 1.47 11.64 -6.44
CA LEU A 219 0.38 11.29 -7.36
C LEU A 219 -0.52 10.18 -6.80
N GLN A 220 0.05 9.16 -6.17
CA GLN A 220 -0.74 8.07 -5.57
C GLN A 220 -1.65 8.57 -4.45
N SER A 221 -1.24 9.56 -3.66
CA SER A 221 -2.07 10.16 -2.62
C SER A 221 -3.32 10.82 -3.22
N LEU A 222 -3.19 11.49 -4.37
CA LEU A 222 -4.32 12.07 -5.09
C LEU A 222 -5.20 11.01 -5.78
N ILE A 223 -4.56 10.04 -6.45
CA ILE A 223 -5.25 9.05 -7.31
C ILE A 223 -5.92 7.95 -6.50
N TYR A 224 -5.31 7.50 -5.41
CA TYR A 224 -5.78 6.36 -4.62
C TYR A 224 -6.09 6.71 -3.17
N GLY A 225 -5.50 7.78 -2.62
CA GLY A 225 -5.89 8.31 -1.31
C GLY A 225 -7.21 9.06 -1.39
N PHE A 226 -7.15 10.32 -1.83
CA PHE A 226 -8.31 11.23 -1.85
C PHE A 226 -9.49 10.75 -2.71
N SER A 227 -9.26 9.92 -3.72
CA SER A 227 -10.36 9.35 -4.49
C SER A 227 -11.03 8.14 -3.83
N GLY A 228 -10.32 7.46 -2.92
CA GLY A 228 -10.71 6.16 -2.38
C GLY A 228 -10.74 5.01 -3.41
N LEU A 229 -10.26 5.24 -4.63
CA LEU A 229 -10.36 4.28 -5.72
C LEU A 229 -9.39 3.11 -5.54
N ARG A 230 -9.81 1.94 -6.00
CA ARG A 230 -8.98 0.74 -6.07
C ARG A 230 -9.23 -0.04 -7.34
N ILE A 231 -8.16 -0.61 -7.89
CA ILE A 231 -8.25 -1.53 -9.03
C ILE A 231 -8.51 -2.93 -8.49
N ARG A 232 -9.59 -3.55 -8.95
CA ARG A 232 -10.01 -4.93 -8.66
C ARG A 232 -10.41 -5.66 -9.93
N GLU A 233 -10.69 -6.95 -9.80
CA GLU A 233 -11.25 -7.74 -10.90
C GLU A 233 -12.59 -7.17 -11.40
N ALA A 234 -13.46 -6.72 -10.48
CA ALA A 234 -14.72 -6.05 -10.81
C ALA A 234 -14.50 -4.78 -11.64
N GLY A 235 -13.43 -4.01 -11.38
CA GLY A 235 -13.11 -2.79 -12.11
C GLY A 235 -12.35 -1.78 -11.27
N LEU A 236 -12.46 -0.51 -11.63
CA LEU A 236 -11.98 0.62 -10.84
C LEU A 236 -13.08 1.00 -9.83
N ILE A 237 -13.04 0.41 -8.64
CA ILE A 237 -14.09 0.52 -7.62
C ILE A 237 -13.81 1.65 -6.63
N GLU A 238 -14.87 2.20 -6.04
CA GLU A 238 -14.83 3.13 -4.91
C GLU A 238 -14.76 2.31 -3.62
N ALA A 239 -13.56 1.87 -3.25
CA ALA A 239 -13.36 0.99 -2.10
C ALA A 239 -13.45 1.76 -0.76
N TYR A 240 -13.11 3.04 -0.79
CA TYR A 240 -13.11 3.93 0.38
C TYR A 240 -13.84 5.23 0.05
N ALA A 241 -14.33 5.91 1.08
CA ALA A 241 -14.98 7.21 0.91
C ALA A 241 -13.98 8.24 0.36
N PRO A 242 -14.35 9.07 -0.63
CA PRO A 242 -13.46 10.09 -1.15
C PRO A 242 -13.23 11.20 -0.12
N VAL A 243 -12.01 11.73 -0.09
CA VAL A 243 -11.58 12.82 0.78
C VAL A 243 -11.27 14.04 -0.09
N LEU A 244 -11.66 15.22 0.39
CA LEU A 244 -11.32 16.48 -0.25
C LEU A 244 -10.75 17.44 0.81
N PRO A 245 -9.50 17.90 0.67
CA PRO A 245 -8.89 18.81 1.63
C PRO A 245 -9.74 20.05 1.92
N PRO A 246 -9.72 20.59 3.15
CA PRO A 246 -10.33 21.88 3.45
C PRO A 246 -9.80 22.97 2.51
N GLY A 247 -10.69 23.83 2.00
CA GLY A 247 -10.36 24.90 1.05
C GLY A 247 -10.28 24.46 -0.42
N TRP A 248 -10.31 23.15 -0.73
CA TRP A 248 -10.43 22.69 -2.10
C TRP A 248 -11.89 22.66 -2.54
N ASN A 249 -12.18 23.27 -3.69
CA ASN A 249 -13.51 23.20 -4.31
C ASN A 249 -13.75 21.83 -4.99
N SER A 250 -12.72 21.28 -5.62
CA SER A 250 -12.77 19.98 -6.29
C SER A 250 -11.39 19.47 -6.69
N LEU A 251 -11.25 18.16 -6.81
CA LEU A 251 -10.14 17.47 -7.48
C LEU A 251 -10.70 16.79 -8.74
N THR A 252 -10.03 16.91 -9.89
CA THR A 252 -10.44 16.23 -11.13
C THR A 252 -9.26 15.47 -11.73
N LEU A 253 -9.38 14.15 -11.81
CA LEU A 253 -8.47 13.27 -12.53
C LEU A 253 -8.96 13.22 -13.99
N ARG A 254 -8.17 13.75 -14.91
CA ARG A 254 -8.55 13.88 -16.33
C ARG A 254 -7.95 12.79 -17.18
N ASN A 255 -8.66 12.40 -18.23
CA ASN A 255 -8.18 11.47 -19.26
C ASN A 255 -7.67 10.13 -18.68
N LEU A 256 -8.33 9.61 -17.64
CA LEU A 256 -8.02 8.29 -17.13
C LEU A 256 -8.47 7.24 -18.14
N THR A 257 -7.58 6.33 -18.52
CA THR A 257 -7.92 5.20 -19.38
C THR A 257 -7.97 3.92 -18.55
N PHE A 258 -9.13 3.28 -18.52
CA PHE A 258 -9.33 2.00 -17.83
C PHE A 258 -10.09 1.04 -18.75
N ARG A 259 -9.48 -0.12 -19.04
CA ARG A 259 -10.01 -1.16 -19.93
C ARG A 259 -10.46 -0.61 -21.30
N GLY A 260 -9.63 0.26 -21.87
CA GLY A 260 -9.88 0.91 -23.16
C GLY A 260 -10.90 2.05 -23.12
N GLN A 261 -11.56 2.30 -21.99
CA GLN A 261 -12.50 3.41 -21.84
C GLN A 261 -11.80 4.62 -21.22
N ARG A 262 -11.99 5.78 -21.83
CA ARG A 262 -11.49 7.05 -21.32
C ARG A 262 -12.55 7.70 -20.43
N MET A 263 -12.14 8.25 -19.29
CA MET A 263 -13.04 8.93 -18.37
C MET A 263 -12.35 10.07 -17.63
N ASP A 264 -13.14 11.04 -17.20
CA ASP A 264 -12.77 11.98 -16.15
C ASP A 264 -13.44 11.57 -14.84
N ILE A 265 -12.71 11.70 -13.73
CA ILE A 265 -13.22 11.46 -12.38
C ILE A 265 -13.11 12.76 -11.59
N ARG A 266 -14.24 13.22 -11.06
CA ARG A 266 -14.33 14.46 -10.28
C ARG A 266 -14.78 14.18 -8.86
N ILE A 267 -14.00 14.67 -7.91
CA ILE A 267 -14.29 14.66 -6.47
C ILE A 267 -14.64 16.10 -6.07
N ALA A 268 -15.83 16.31 -5.52
CA ALA A 268 -16.32 17.63 -5.11
C ALA A 268 -17.29 17.50 -3.93
N ARG A 269 -17.51 18.61 -3.22
CA ARG A 269 -18.59 18.69 -2.21
C ARG A 269 -19.92 18.96 -2.89
N ASP A 270 -20.95 18.23 -2.50
CA ASP A 270 -22.32 18.54 -2.88
C ASP A 270 -22.88 19.71 -2.06
N ALA A 271 -24.15 20.08 -2.29
CA ALA A 271 -24.80 21.19 -1.60
C ALA A 271 -24.92 20.97 -0.07
N ALA A 272 -24.87 19.72 0.39
CA ALA A 272 -24.86 19.36 1.81
C ALA A 272 -23.44 19.30 2.40
N GLY A 273 -22.41 19.64 1.61
CA GLY A 273 -21.02 19.60 2.02
C GLY A 273 -20.37 18.21 1.98
N VAL A 274 -21.12 17.18 1.56
CA VAL A 274 -20.64 15.79 1.50
C VAL A 274 -19.76 15.61 0.27
N VAL A 275 -18.59 14.99 0.46
CA VAL A 275 -17.66 14.73 -0.63
C VAL A 275 -18.18 13.56 -1.47
N ARG A 276 -18.33 13.78 -2.77
CA ARG A 276 -18.82 12.79 -3.74
C ARG A 276 -17.84 12.65 -4.90
N LEU A 277 -17.72 11.43 -5.40
CA LEU A 277 -17.02 11.10 -6.64
C LEU A 277 -18.03 10.94 -7.77
N THR A 278 -17.76 11.55 -8.91
CA THR A 278 -18.56 11.43 -10.13
C THR A 278 -17.68 11.06 -11.31
N ARG A 279 -18.22 10.31 -12.27
CA ARG A 279 -17.51 9.81 -13.45
C ARG A 279 -18.17 10.36 -14.71
N ARG A 280 -17.35 10.83 -15.64
CA ARG A 280 -17.78 11.22 -16.99
C ARG A 280 -17.02 10.38 -18.00
N MET A 281 -17.74 9.53 -18.73
CA MET A 281 -17.18 8.71 -19.81
C MET A 281 -17.02 9.56 -21.08
N HIS A 282 -16.02 9.22 -21.89
CA HIS A 282 -15.71 9.85 -23.18
C HIS A 282 -15.60 8.83 -24.30
#